data_AF-A0A9E3K4Y9-F1
#
_entry.id   AF-A0A9E3K4Y9-F1
#
_cell.length_a   1.000
_cell.length_b   1.000
_cell.length_c   1.000
_cell.angle_alpha   90.00
_cell.angle_beta   90.00
_cell.angle_gamma   90.00
#
_symmetry.space_group_name_H-M   'P 1'
#
loop_
_entity.id
_entity.type
_entity.pdbx_description
1 polymer ?
#
loop_
_entity_poly.entity_id
_entity_poly.type
_entity_poly.pdbx_seq_one_letter_code
_entity_poly.pdbx_strand_id
1 'polypeptide(L)' 'MAEVVNNSNEHRYELVTEGHLAATYYELADRVITFVHTEVPPELGGR' A
#
# COMPACT_ATOMS: atom_id res chain seq x y z
N MET A 1 -0.67 -11.76 -12.14
CA MET A 1 -0.60 -10.29 -11.94
C MET A 1 -0.94 -10.07 -10.48
N ALA A 2 -0.08 -9.42 -9.72
CA ALA A 2 -0.40 -9.07 -8.35
C ALA A 2 -1.38 -7.89 -8.38
N GLU A 3 -2.47 -7.97 -7.63
CA GLU A 3 -3.52 -6.94 -7.61
C GLU A 3 -3.29 -6.01 -6.43
N VAL A 4 -3.29 -4.71 -6.70
CA VAL A 4 -3.29 -3.68 -5.65
C VAL A 4 -4.72 -3.51 -5.18
N VAL A 5 -4.96 -3.77 -3.90
CA VAL A 5 -6.27 -3.63 -3.26
C VAL A 5 -6.29 -2.36 -2.42
N ASN A 6 -7.35 -1.56 -2.56
CA ASN A 6 -7.60 -0.43 -1.67
C ASN A 6 -8.35 -0.91 -0.42
N ASN A 7 -7.67 -0.92 0.72
CA ASN A 7 -8.28 -1.16 2.01
C ASN A 7 -8.61 0.18 2.68
N SER A 8 -9.81 0.67 2.39
CA SER A 8 -10.29 1.95 2.92
C SER A 8 -10.64 1.89 4.42
N ASN A 9 -10.75 0.70 5.03
CA ASN A 9 -10.93 0.60 6.48
C ASN A 9 -9.63 0.91 7.23
N GLU A 10 -8.49 0.55 6.63
CA GLU A 10 -7.16 0.77 7.20
C GLU A 10 -6.42 1.95 6.54
N HIS A 11 -7.12 2.70 5.69
CA HIS A 11 -6.58 3.79 4.87
C HIS A 11 -5.25 3.42 4.22
N ARG A 12 -5.20 2.25 3.57
CA ARG A 12 -3.98 1.80 2.90
C ARG A 12 -4.27 1.08 1.59
N TYR A 13 -3.34 1.20 0.66
CA TYR A 13 -3.25 0.31 -0.49
C TYR A 13 -2.34 -0.87 -0.14
N GLU A 14 -2.76 -2.06 -0.52
CA GLU A 14 -2.10 -3.32 -0.17
C GLU A 14 -1.77 -4.10 -1.44
N LEU A 15 -0.59 -4.68 -1.47
CA LEU A 15 -0.13 -5.54 -2.54
C LEU A 15 0.45 -6.80 -1.90
N VAL A 16 -0.20 -7.93 -2.15
CA VAL A 16 0.30 -9.25 -1.74
C VAL A 16 0.97 -9.90 -2.94
N THR A 17 2.28 -10.15 -2.84
CA THR A 17 3.04 -10.83 -3.89
C THR A 17 4.13 -11.70 -3.29
N GLU A 18 4.28 -12.92 -3.81
CA GLU A 18 5.25 -13.91 -3.32
C GLU A 18 5.20 -14.15 -1.79
N GLY A 19 4.02 -14.03 -1.18
CA GLY A 19 3.84 -14.16 0.27
C GLY A 19 4.20 -12.91 1.09
N HIS A 20 4.66 -11.84 0.45
CA HIS A 20 5.01 -10.57 1.08
C HIS A 20 3.90 -9.54 0.85
N LEU A 21 3.57 -8.80 1.91
CA LEU A 21 2.63 -7.69 1.88
C LEU A 21 3.42 -6.38 1.78
N ALA A 22 3.28 -5.66 0.67
CA ALA A 22 3.61 -4.24 0.62
C ALA A 22 2.36 -3.42 0.93
N ALA A 23 2.50 -2.41 1.76
CA ALA A 23 1.41 -1.53 2.17
C ALA A 23 1.80 -0.06 2.02
N THR A 24 0.91 0.74 1.45
CA THR A 24 1.06 2.20 1.35
C THR A 24 -0.09 2.86 2.08
N TYR A 25 0.20 3.51 3.19
CA TYR A 25 -0.79 4.19 4.02
C TYR A 25 -1.02 5.60 3.53
N TYR A 26 -2.26 6.03 3.60
CA TYR A 26 -2.68 7.34 3.17
C TYR A 26 -3.62 7.99 4.18
N GLU A 27 -3.70 9.32 4.10
CA GLU A 27 -4.74 10.11 4.72
C GLU A 27 -5.61 10.72 3.62
N LEU A 28 -6.93 10.72 3.82
CA LEU A 28 -7.88 11.32 2.88
C LEU A 28 -8.48 12.57 3.51
N ALA A 29 -8.18 13.74 2.96
CA ALA A 29 -8.72 15.03 3.38
C ALA A 29 -9.08 15.87 2.17
N ASP A 30 -10.27 16.49 2.16
CA ASP A 30 -10.69 17.40 1.07
C ASP A 30 -10.54 16.83 -0.35
N ARG A 31 -10.80 15.53 -0.51
CA ARG A 31 -10.61 14.76 -1.77
C ARG A 31 -9.16 14.64 -2.24
N VAL A 32 -8.20 14.97 -1.37
CA VAL A 32 -6.77 14.76 -1.56
C VAL A 32 -6.35 13.51 -0.80
N ILE A 33 -5.65 12.61 -1.48
CA ILE A 33 -4.99 11.45 -0.88
C ILE A 33 -3.54 11.84 -0.63
N THR A 34 -3.14 11.90 0.64
CA THR A 34 -1.76 12.13 1.05
C THR A 34 -1.16 10.80 1.49
N PHE A 35 -0.18 10.28 0.77
CA PHE A 35 0.55 9.10 1.21
C PHE A 35 1.51 9.48 2.33
N VAL A 36 1.34 8.86 3.49
CA VAL A 36 2.07 9.23 4.73
C VAL A 36 3.16 8.24 5.08
N HIS A 37 2.99 6.97 4.72
CA HIS A 37 3.94 5.91 5.06
C HIS A 37 3.89 4.79 4.04
N THR A 38 5.04 4.20 3.74
CA THR A 38 5.12 3.07 2.81
C THR A 38 5.98 1.97 3.44
N GLU A 39 5.41 0.79 3.53
CA GLU A 39 6.06 -0.43 4.00
C GLU A 39 6.26 -1.33 2.79
N VAL A 40 7.50 -1.43 2.34
CA VAL A 40 7.90 -2.36 1.30
C VAL A 40 8.81 -3.39 1.95
N PRO A 41 8.42 -4.67 2.02
CA PRO A 41 9.33 -5.70 2.47
C PRO A 41 10.56 -5.74 1.54
N PRO A 42 11.77 -5.94 2.10
CA PRO A 42 13.01 -5.86 1.33
C PRO A 42 13.05 -6.87 0.19
N GLU A 43 12.34 -8.00 0.29
CA GLU A 43 12.18 -8.98 -0.81
C GLU A 43 11.53 -8.40 -2.07
N LEU A 44 10.79 -7.29 -1.95
CA LEU A 44 10.14 -6.59 -3.04
C LEU A 44 10.86 -5.29 -3.45
N GLY A 45 11.90 -4.90 -2.72
CA GLY A 45 12.66 -3.69 -3.02
C GLY A 45 13.41 -3.80 -4.35
N GLY A 46 13.11 -2.91 -5.29
CA GLY A 46 13.81 -2.80 -6.57
C GLY A 46 13.16 -3.55 -7.76
N ARG A 47 11.91 -3.98 -7.62
CA ARG A 47 11.09 -4.55 -8.71
C ARG A 47 10.07 -3.56 -9.26
#